data_AF-A0A8S2XQS5-F1
#
_entry.id   AF-A0A8S2XQS5-F1
#
_cell.length_a   1.000
_cell.length_b   1.000
_cell.length_c   1.000
_cell.angle_alpha   90.00
_cell.angle_beta   90.00
_cell.angle_gamma   90.00
#
_symmetry.space_group_name_H-M   'P 1'
#
loop_
_entity.id
_entity.type
_entity.pdbx_description
1 polymer ?
#
loop_
_entity_poly.entity_id
_entity_poly.type
_entity_poly.pdbx_seq_one_letter_code
_entity_poly.pdbx_strand_id
1 'polypeptide(L)' 'MKYILVTGGVISGIGKGIIASSIGTILRSNGFRVTSIKIDPYINIDAGTFSPYEHGEVFVLDDGG' A
#
# COMPACT_ATOMS: atom_id res chain seq x y z
N MET A 1 10.35 6.28 17.40
CA MET A 1 9.41 5.88 16.34
C MET A 1 9.22 7.05 15.39
N LYS A 2 9.25 6.84 14.08
CA LYS A 2 9.11 7.90 13.06
C LYS A 2 8.05 7.46 12.05
N TYR A 3 7.31 8.42 11.50
CA TYR A 3 6.27 8.17 10.50
C TYR A 3 6.58 8.96 9.23
N ILE A 4 6.42 8.31 8.08
CA ILE A 4 6.50 8.93 6.76
C ILE A 4 5.10 8.81 6.15
N LEU A 5 4.43 9.94 5.97
CA LEU A 5 3.13 9.97 5.32
C LEU A 5 3.31 10.20 3.82
N VAL A 6 2.75 9.29 3.02
CA VAL A 6 2.75 9.40 1.56
C VAL A 6 1.32 9.72 1.12
N THR A 7 1.13 10.90 0.52
CA THR A 7 -0.18 11.34 -0.01
C THR A 7 -0.13 11.49 -1.53
N GLY A 8 -1.29 11.60 -2.16
CA GLY A 8 -1.43 11.83 -3.60
C GLY A 8 -2.51 12.84 -3.90
N GLY A 9 -2.27 13.75 -4.85
CA GLY A 9 -3.24 14.78 -5.23
C GLY A 9 -3.87 14.52 -6.60
N VAL A 10 -3.07 14.63 -7.67
CA VAL A 10 -3.57 14.85 -9.04
C VAL A 10 -4.38 13.67 -9.59
N ILE A 11 -3.87 12.44 -9.50
CA ILE A 11 -4.55 11.28 -10.04
C ILE A 11 -4.15 10.00 -9.28
N SER A 12 -5.07 9.05 -9.20
CA SER A 12 -4.81 7.72 -8.66
C SER A 12 -4.15 6.81 -9.70
N GLY A 13 -3.39 5.80 -9.26
CA GLY A 13 -2.78 4.83 -10.18
C GLY A 13 -1.42 5.18 -10.81
N ILE A 14 -0.87 6.40 -10.62
CA ILE A 14 0.43 6.79 -11.20
C ILE A 14 1.66 6.06 -10.60
N GLY A 15 1.51 5.40 -9.44
CA GLY A 15 2.62 4.65 -8.83
C GLY A 15 3.02 5.06 -7.42
N LYS A 16 2.11 5.68 -6.66
CA LYS A 16 2.35 6.03 -5.24
C LYS A 16 2.81 4.81 -4.41
N GLY A 17 2.21 3.65 -4.66
CA GLY A 17 2.59 2.39 -4.01
C GLY A 17 4.04 1.99 -4.33
N ILE A 18 4.44 2.05 -5.60
CA ILE A 18 5.81 1.72 -6.04
C ILE A 18 6.83 2.65 -5.39
N ILE A 19 6.55 3.96 -5.35
CA ILE A 19 7.43 4.96 -4.74
C ILE A 19 7.57 4.69 -3.24
N ALA A 20 6.46 4.49 -2.52
CA ALA A 20 6.47 4.20 -1.09
C ALA A 20 7.24 2.90 -0.75
N SER A 21 7.00 1.82 -1.51
CA SER A 21 7.70 0.55 -1.35
C SER A 21 9.19 0.63 -1.65
N SER A 22 9.58 1.42 -2.67
CA SER A 22 10.99 1.64 -3.02
C SER A 22 11.74 2.37 -1.92
N ILE A 23 11.13 3.43 -1.35
CA ILE A 23 11.69 4.14 -0.19
C ILE A 23 11.83 3.19 1.01
N GLY A 24 10.81 2.38 1.29
CA GLY A 24 10.87 1.38 2.35
C GLY A 24 12.01 0.38 2.18
N THR A 25 12.27 -0.06 0.95
CA THR A 25 13.37 -0.95 0.61
C THR A 25 14.73 -0.30 0.86
N ILE A 26 14.92 0.95 0.40
CA ILE A 26 16.15 1.72 0.65
C ILE A 26 16.40 1.87 2.14
N LEU A 27 15.38 2.24 2.92
CA LEU A 27 15.51 2.39 4.36
C LEU A 27 15.86 1.06 5.05
N ARG A 28 15.25 -0.05 4.64
CA ARG A 28 15.64 -1.40 5.13
C ARG A 28 17.10 -1.71 4.83
N SER A 29 17.58 -1.41 3.62
CA SER A 29 18.99 -1.58 3.23
C SER A 29 19.96 -0.73 4.05
N ASN A 30 19.49 0.38 4.60
CA ASN A 30 20.26 1.23 5.53
C ASN A 30 20.15 0.79 7.00
N GLY A 31 19.61 -0.41 7.27
CA GLY A 31 19.53 -0.99 8.61
C GLY A 31 18.31 -0.53 9.44
N PHE A 32 17.38 0.22 8.85
CA PHE A 32 16.17 0.63 9.54
C PHE A 32 15.10 -0.47 9.51
N ARG A 33 14.42 -0.66 10.65
CA ARG A 33 13.21 -1.49 10.70
C ARG A 33 12.03 -0.67 10.16
N VAL A 34 11.47 -1.10 9.02
CA VAL A 34 10.38 -0.41 8.33
C VAL A 34 9.19 -1.34 8.16
N THR A 35 8.00 -0.79 8.44
CA THR A 35 6.69 -1.39 8.12
C THR A 35 5.86 -0.39 7.32
N SER A 36 4.80 -0.86 6.68
CA SER A 36 3.87 -0.05 5.89
C SER A 36 2.44 -0.22 6.40
N ILE A 37 1.68 0.86 6.35
CA ILE A 37 0.24 0.86 6.60
C ILE A 37 -0.41 1.47 5.35
N LYS A 38 -1.33 0.75 4.72
CA LYS A 38 -2.13 1.25 3.60
C LYS A 38 -3.50 1.69 4.11
N ILE A 39 -3.98 2.82 3.61
CA ILE A 39 -5.31 3.34 3.93
C ILE A 39 -6.06 3.48 2.61
N ASP A 40 -7.11 2.67 2.47
CA ASP A 40 -7.98 2.69 1.31
C ASP A 40 -9.26 3.47 1.64
N PRO A 41 -9.60 4.54 0.91
CA PRO A 41 -10.76 5.40 1.22
C PRO A 41 -12.09 4.82 0.70
N TYR A 42 -12.16 3.50 0.47
CA TYR A 42 -13.36 2.83 -0.01
C TYR A 42 -14.30 2.48 1.15
N ILE A 43 -15.60 2.38 0.85
CA ILE A 43 -16.61 1.96 1.83
C ILE A 43 -16.57 0.46 2.10
N ASN A 44 -16.11 -0.31 1.12
CA ASN A 44 -15.95 -1.75 1.21
C ASN A 44 -15.01 -2.10 2.36
N ILE A 45 -15.42 -3.11 3.15
CA ILE A 45 -14.65 -3.55 4.32
C ILE A 45 -13.38 -4.28 3.87
N ASP A 46 -13.48 -5.07 2.80
CA ASP A 46 -12.39 -5.88 2.27
C ASP A 46 -12.38 -5.91 0.73
N ALA A 47 -11.20 -6.24 0.18
CA ALA A 47 -10.98 -6.31 -1.26
C ALA A 47 -11.76 -7.45 -1.95
N GLY A 48 -12.17 -8.49 -1.22
CA GLY A 48 -12.91 -9.63 -1.75
C GLY A 48 -14.33 -9.30 -2.22
N THR A 49 -14.87 -8.16 -1.78
CA THR A 49 -16.17 -7.66 -2.27
C THR A 49 -16.11 -6.97 -3.64
N PHE A 50 -14.90 -6.71 -4.17
CA PHE A 50 -14.72 -6.11 -5.49
C PHE A 50 -14.63 -7.15 -6.61
N SER A 51 -15.04 -6.75 -7.81
CA SER A 51 -14.78 -7.54 -9.02
C SER A 51 -13.30 -7.44 -9.42
N PRO A 52 -12.57 -8.57 -9.53
CA PRO A 52 -11.14 -8.54 -9.84
C PRO A 52 -10.83 -8.04 -11.26
N TYR A 53 -11.79 -8.17 -12.18
CA TYR A 53 -11.65 -7.70 -13.55
C TYR A 53 -11.70 -6.17 -13.68
N GLU A 54 -12.34 -5.50 -12.71
CA GLU A 54 -12.54 -4.05 -12.76
C GLU A 54 -11.59 -3.30 -11.82
N HIS A 55 -11.28 -3.87 -10.66
CA HIS A 55 -10.58 -3.18 -9.57
C HIS A 55 -9.18 -3.76 -9.28
N GLY A 56 -8.79 -4.82 -10.01
CA GLY A 56 -7.52 -5.52 -9.81
C GLY A 56 -7.64 -6.71 -8.87
N GLU A 57 -6.56 -7.46 -8.74
CA GLU A 57 -6.50 -8.66 -7.93
C GLU A 57 -6.71 -8.40 -6.43
N VAL A 58 -7.16 -9.43 -5.72
CA VAL A 58 -7.18 -9.47 -4.26
C VAL A 58 -5.87 -10.09 -3.79
N PHE A 59 -5.11 -9.36 -2.97
CA PHE A 59 -3.87 -9.85 -2.40
C PHE A 59 -4.12 -10.32 -0.97
N VAL A 60 -3.73 -11.57 -0.66
CA VAL A 60 -3.83 -12.15 0.69
C VAL A 60 -2.44 -12.29 1.28
N LEU A 61 -2.22 -11.75 2.47
CA LEU A 61 -0.96 -11.76 3.22
C LEU A 61 -0.81 -13.02 4.09
N ASP A 62 0.39 -13.24 4.62
CA ASP A 62 0.70 -14.40 5.47
C ASP A 62 -0.13 -14.45 6.77
N ASP A 63 -0.67 -13.31 7.21
CA ASP A 63 -1.57 -13.23 8.36
C ASP A 63 -3.05 -13.50 7.99
N GLY A 64 -3.33 -13.78 6.71
CA GLY A 64 -4.66 -14.07 6.17
C GLY A 64 -5.49 -12.84 5.85
N GLY A 65 -4.94 -11.63 6.01
CA GLY A 65 -5.56 -10.37 5.61
C GLY A 65 -5.34 -10.00 4.15
#